data_AF-A0A3N0BBK7-F1
#
_entry.id   AF-A0A3N0BBK7-F1
#
_cell.length_a   1.000
_cell.length_b   1.000
_cell.length_c   1.000
_cell.angle_alpha   90.00
_cell.angle_beta   90.00
_cell.angle_gamma   90.00
#
_symmetry.space_group_name_H-M   'P 1'
#
loop_
_entity.id
_entity.type
_entity.pdbx_description
1 polymer ?
#
loop_
_entity_poly.entity_id
_entity_poly.type
_entity_poly.pdbx_seq_one_letter_code
_entity_poly.pdbx_strand_id
1 'polypeptide(L)'
;MGRAKVRMSQSAARAVLKSGGVRSDLLSRAEAIASAACARTSSDGMSLDPFMAKADVGPVAAKARAFAATPHGARASNKNAVLLKSLDAGR
;
A
#
# COMPACT_ATOMS: atom_id res chain seq x y z
N MET A 1 -11.30 -6.24 -35.15
CA MET A 1 -10.23 -6.27 -34.13
C MET A 1 -10.26 -7.61 -33.42
N GLY A 2 -9.31 -8.50 -33.71
CA GLY A 2 -9.26 -9.84 -33.09
C GLY A 2 -8.72 -9.76 -31.66
N ARG A 3 -9.44 -10.32 -30.68
CA ARG A 3 -8.94 -10.48 -29.31
C ARG A 3 -8.03 -11.71 -29.27
N ALA A 4 -6.73 -11.51 -29.06
CA ALA A 4 -5.80 -12.60 -28.81
C ALA A 4 -6.11 -13.23 -27.43
N LYS A 5 -6.57 -14.48 -27.41
CA LYS A 5 -6.72 -15.25 -26.17
C LYS A 5 -5.38 -15.83 -25.77
N VAL A 6 -4.65 -15.13 -24.91
CA VAL A 6 -3.42 -15.64 -24.30
C VAL A 6 -3.79 -16.64 -23.22
N ARG A 7 -3.42 -17.91 -23.41
CA ARG A 7 -3.51 -18.95 -22.37
C ARG A 7 -2.22 -18.94 -21.56
N MET A 8 -2.31 -18.53 -20.30
CA MET A 8 -1.17 -18.50 -19.38
C MET A 8 -1.29 -19.63 -18.37
N SER A 9 -0.21 -20.37 -18.12
CA SER A 9 -0.21 -21.40 -17.08
C SER A 9 -0.21 -20.75 -15.70
N GLN A 10 -0.80 -21.42 -14.71
CA GLN A 10 -0.85 -20.92 -13.33
C GLN A 10 0.56 -20.76 -12.73
N SER A 11 1.51 -21.62 -13.11
CA SER A 11 2.91 -21.51 -12.70
C SER A 11 3.58 -20.27 -13.29
N ALA A 12 3.35 -19.95 -14.56
CA ALA A 12 3.84 -18.73 -15.19
C ALA A 12 3.24 -17.47 -14.54
N ALA A 13 1.94 -17.48 -14.21
CA ALA A 13 1.31 -16.38 -13.49
C ALA A 13 1.97 -16.13 -12.12
N ARG A 14 2.24 -17.20 -11.36
CA ARG A 14 2.92 -17.10 -10.07
C ARG A 14 4.36 -16.60 -10.20
N ALA A 15 5.07 -16.99 -11.26
CA ALA A 15 6.43 -16.52 -11.53
C ALA A 15 6.46 -15.00 -11.80
N VAL A 16 5.50 -14.49 -12.58
CA VAL A 16 5.36 -13.05 -12.83
C VAL A 16 5.07 -12.30 -11.53
N LEU A 17 4.13 -12.78 -10.70
CA LEU A 17 3.81 -12.15 -9.41
C LEU A 17 5.01 -12.10 -8.45
N LYS A 18 5.89 -13.10 -8.51
CA LYS A 18 7.12 -13.19 -7.70
C LYS A 18 8.33 -12.52 -8.34
N SER A 19 8.19 -11.95 -9.52
CA SER A 19 9.30 -11.34 -10.23
C SER A 19 9.84 -10.12 -9.46
N GLY A 20 11.14 -9.88 -9.60
CA GLY A 20 11.80 -8.72 -8.97
C GLY A 20 11.20 -7.40 -9.42
N GLY A 21 10.83 -7.27 -10.70
CA GLY A 21 10.21 -6.06 -11.25
C GLY A 21 8.83 -5.75 -10.67
N VAL A 22 7.97 -6.77 -10.47
CA VAL A 22 6.67 -6.56 -9.80
C VAL A 22 6.89 -6.17 -8.34
N ARG A 23 7.85 -6.81 -7.66
CA ARG A 23 8.15 -6.46 -6.26
C ARG A 23 8.67 -5.02 -6.12
N SER A 24 9.56 -4.57 -7.01
CA SER A 24 10.11 -3.21 -6.96
C SER A 24 9.06 -2.15 -7.30
N ASP A 25 8.20 -2.38 -8.29
CA ASP A 25 7.09 -1.47 -8.60
C ASP A 25 6.10 -1.37 -7.43
N LEU A 26 5.72 -2.49 -6.82
CA LEU A 26 4.85 -2.49 -5.65
C LEU A 26 5.48 -1.79 -4.44
N LEU A 27 6.77 -1.97 -4.23
CA LEU A 27 7.50 -1.30 -3.16
C LEU A 27 7.51 0.22 -3.39
N SER A 28 7.87 0.67 -4.60
CA SER A 28 7.90 2.10 -4.95
C SER A 28 6.53 2.76 -4.76
N ARG A 29 5.44 2.09 -5.16
CA ARG A 29 4.07 2.57 -4.92
C ARG A 29 3.76 2.66 -3.42
N ALA A 30 4.13 1.64 -2.65
CA ALA A 30 3.92 1.64 -1.20
C ALA A 30 4.71 2.77 -0.52
N GLU A 31 5.96 3.02 -0.93
CA GLU A 31 6.80 4.10 -0.44
C GLU A 31 6.22 5.47 -0.77
N ALA A 32 5.73 5.68 -1.99
CA ALA A 32 5.05 6.91 -2.37
C ALA A 32 3.83 7.19 -1.47
N ILE A 33 2.99 6.17 -1.22
CA ILE A 33 1.84 6.28 -0.33
C ILE A 33 2.27 6.57 1.12
N ALA A 34 3.29 5.87 1.63
CA ALA A 34 3.80 6.07 2.98
C ALA A 34 4.38 7.48 3.15
N SER A 35 5.16 7.98 2.19
CA SER A 35 5.72 9.34 2.24
C SER A 35 4.62 10.41 2.26
N ALA A 36 3.57 10.24 1.44
CA ALA A 36 2.44 11.15 1.42
C ALA A 36 1.65 11.12 2.74
N ALA A 37 1.53 9.96 3.37
CA ALA A 37 0.91 9.83 4.70
C ALA A 37 1.77 10.49 5.79
N CYS A 38 3.08 10.28 5.78
CA CYS A 38 4.02 10.95 6.70
C CYS A 38 3.98 12.48 6.54
N ALA A 39 3.97 13.00 5.31
CA ALA A 39 3.90 14.44 5.06
C ALA A 39 2.62 15.11 5.59
N ARG A 40 1.53 14.35 5.76
CA ARG A 40 0.26 14.83 6.31
C ARG A 40 0.15 14.65 7.82
N THR A 41 1.15 14.05 8.43
CA THR A 41 1.19 13.77 9.87
C THR A 41 2.02 14.85 10.56
N SER A 42 1.57 15.31 11.73
CA SER A 42 2.36 16.27 12.51
C SER A 42 3.68 15.64 12.93
N SER A 43 4.74 16.45 13.02
CA SER A 43 6.02 16.01 13.58
C SER A 43 5.82 15.36 14.96
N ASP A 44 6.52 14.26 15.21
CA ASP A 44 6.64 13.65 16.52
C ASP A 44 8.12 13.47 16.90
N GLY A 45 8.37 12.99 18.11
CA GLY A 45 9.72 12.64 18.58
C GLY A 45 10.00 11.14 18.51
N MET A 46 9.23 10.37 17.74
CA MET A 46 9.45 8.92 17.64
C MET A 46 10.64 8.63 16.72
N SER A 47 11.35 7.53 16.98
CA SER A 47 12.54 7.16 16.21
C SER A 47 12.23 6.59 14.83
N LEU A 48 10.98 6.18 14.60
CA LEU A 48 10.51 5.61 13.35
C LEU A 48 9.48 6.53 12.70
N ASP A 49 9.48 6.54 11.37
CA ASP A 49 8.44 7.22 10.62
C ASP A 49 7.05 6.67 10.97
N PRO A 50 6.01 7.52 11.05
CA PRO A 50 4.68 7.10 11.48
C PRO A 50 4.04 6.08 10.52
N PHE A 51 4.40 6.11 9.24
CA PHE A 51 3.95 5.15 8.23
C PHE A 51 5.15 4.53 7.51
N MET A 52 5.08 3.22 7.26
CA MET A 52 6.08 2.48 6.50
C MET A 52 5.45 1.74 5.33
N ALA A 53 6.30 1.37 4.37
CA ALA A 53 5.93 0.69 3.14
C ALA A 53 6.34 -0.79 3.18
N LYS A 54 5.56 -1.63 2.51
CA LYS A 54 5.87 -3.04 2.29
C LYS A 54 5.26 -3.54 0.98
N ALA A 55 6.00 -4.40 0.29
CA ALA A 55 5.46 -5.23 -0.78
C ALA A 55 5.20 -6.64 -0.25
N ASP A 56 3.94 -7.06 -0.21
CA ASP A 56 3.53 -8.41 0.19
C ASP A 56 3.33 -9.26 -1.06
N VAL A 57 4.23 -10.22 -1.30
CA VAL A 57 4.16 -11.14 -2.43
C VAL A 57 3.70 -12.51 -1.96
N GLY A 58 2.45 -12.85 -2.26
CA GLY A 58 1.82 -14.12 -1.90
C GLY A 58 1.73 -15.11 -3.07
N PRO A 59 1.20 -16.33 -2.81
CA PRO A 59 1.06 -17.36 -3.84
C PRO A 59 -0.01 -17.07 -4.90
N VAL A 60 -0.93 -16.13 -4.61
CA VAL A 60 -2.08 -15.80 -5.48
C VAL A 60 -2.12 -14.31 -5.83
N ALA A 61 -1.53 -13.44 -5.01
CA ALA A 61 -1.56 -11.99 -5.21
C ALA A 61 -0.25 -11.36 -4.72
N ALA A 62 0.16 -10.30 -5.40
CA ALA A 62 1.19 -9.38 -4.93
C ALA A 62 0.53 -8.03 -4.64
N LYS A 63 0.81 -7.44 -3.48
CA LYS A 63 0.14 -6.23 -2.99
C LYS A 63 1.17 -5.22 -2.48
N ALA A 64 0.91 -3.95 -2.76
CA ALA A 64 1.58 -2.83 -2.13
C ALA A 64 0.80 -2.46 -0.86
N ARG A 65 1.49 -2.27 0.26
CA ARG A 65 0.88 -1.89 1.54
C ARG A 65 1.68 -0.76 2.17
N ALA A 66 1.01 0.34 2.47
CA ALA A 66 1.47 1.29 3.48
C ALA A 66 0.74 0.98 4.79
N PHE A 67 1.43 1.05 5.92
CA PHE A 67 0.85 0.75 7.22
C PHE A 67 1.41 1.69 8.28
N ALA A 68 0.62 1.93 9.34
CA ALA A 68 1.09 2.66 10.50
C ALA A 68 2.15 1.82 11.22
N ALA A 69 3.36 2.35 11.33
CA ALA A 69 4.47 1.70 12.01
C ALA A 69 4.59 2.14 13.48
N THR A 70 3.96 3.26 13.84
CA THR A 70 3.99 3.80 15.20
C THR A 70 2.59 4.06 15.76
N PRO A 71 2.44 4.18 17.09
CA PRO A 71 1.19 4.61 17.71
C PRO A 71 0.72 5.99 17.22
N HIS A 72 1.65 6.89 16.89
CA HIS A 72 1.32 8.20 16.32
C HIS A 72 0.68 8.09 14.94
N GLY A 73 1.29 7.31 14.04
CA GLY A 73 0.72 7.02 12.72
C GLY A 73 -0.66 6.36 12.81
N ALA A 74 -0.86 5.44 13.75
CA ALA A 74 -2.15 4.81 13.99
C ALA A 74 -3.22 5.82 14.42
N ARG A 75 -2.89 6.74 15.35
CA ARG A 75 -3.79 7.82 15.77
C ARG A 75 -4.12 8.77 14.63
N ALA A 76 -3.12 9.17 13.84
CA ALA A 76 -3.31 10.04 12.68
C ALA A 76 -4.26 9.41 11.64
N SER A 77 -4.06 8.11 11.35
CA SER A 77 -4.93 7.34 10.46
C SER A 77 -6.37 7.26 10.98
N ASN A 78 -6.53 6.95 12.27
CA ASN A 78 -7.86 6.85 12.89
C ASN A 78 -8.60 8.19 12.87
N LYS A 79 -7.91 9.30 13.17
CA LYS A 79 -8.48 10.64 13.09
C LYS A 79 -8.99 10.93 11.67
N ASN A 80 -8.19 10.64 10.65
CA ASN A 80 -8.58 10.85 9.26
C ASN A 80 -9.81 10.00 8.87
N ALA A 81 -9.85 8.73 9.28
CA ALA A 81 -10.98 7.85 9.01
C ALA A 81 -12.28 8.33 9.68
N VAL A 82 -12.19 8.83 10.92
CA VAL A 82 -13.34 9.43 11.62
C VAL A 82 -13.82 10.68 10.87
N LEU A 83 -12.92 11.57 10.49
CA LEU A 83 -13.28 12.79 9.74
C LEU A 83 -13.97 12.47 8.41
N LEU A 84 -13.45 11.50 7.64
CA LEU A 84 -14.09 11.07 6.40
C LEU A 84 -15.50 10.54 6.63
N LYS A 85 -15.71 9.67 7.63
CA LYS A 85 -17.04 9.17 7.97
C LYS A 85 -17.99 10.29 8.40
N SER A 86 -17.50 11.28 9.15
CA SER A 86 -18.30 12.42 9.56
C SER A 86 -18.69 13.32 8.39
N LEU A 87 -17.80 13.50 7.40
CA LEU A 87 -18.11 14.22 6.17
C LEU A 87 -19.15 13.47 5.32
N ASP A 88 -19.00 12.14 5.20
CA ASP A 88 -19.93 11.31 4.45
C ASP A 88 -21.32 11.23 5.11
N ALA A 89 -21.40 11.26 6.44
CA ALA A 89 -22.67 11.25 7.18
C ALA A 89 -23.51 12.53 6.99
N GLY A 90 -22.90 13.61 6.51
CA GLY A 90 -23.58 14.88 6.18
C GLY A 90 -23.99 15.01 4.71
N ARG A 91 -23.80 13.96 3.90
CA ARG A 91 -24.11 13.89 2.48
C ARG A 91 -25.28 12.95 2.21
#